data_AF-A0A7J4K6L5-F1
#
_entry.id   AF-A0A7J4K6L5-F1
#
_cell.length_a   1.000
_cell.length_b   1.000
_cell.length_c   1.000
_cell.angle_alpha   90.00
_cell.angle_beta   90.00
_cell.angle_gamma   90.00
#
_symmetry.space_group_name_H-M   'P 1'
#
loop_
_entity.id
_entity.type
_entity.pdbx_description
1 polymer ?
#
loop_
_entity_poly.entity_id
_entity_poly.type
_entity_poly.pdbx_seq_one_letter_code
_entity_poly.pdbx_strand_id
1 'polypeptide(L)'
;MLYIIGIGLGNEKDISINGLESVRSCDVVYLENYTSKLMFKIEDLEKLTGKKIILADRELVESGEEILKNANEKNVALLVKG
;
A
#
# COMPACT_ATOMS: atom_id res chain seq x y z
N MET A 1 -8.41 -10.47 4.19
CA MET A 1 -6.97 -10.85 4.10
C MET A 1 -6.13 -9.59 4.16
N LEU A 2 -4.98 -9.62 4.85
CA LEU A 2 -4.05 -8.48 4.90
C LEU A 2 -2.75 -8.84 4.17
N TYR A 3 -2.37 -8.00 3.21
CA TYR A 3 -1.11 -8.07 2.47
C TYR A 3 -0.19 -6.93 2.93
N ILE A 4 1.06 -7.24 3.25
CA ILE A 4 2.10 -6.22 3.49
C ILE A 4 3.06 -6.29 2.31
N ILE A 5 3.15 -5.21 1.53
CA ILE A 5 3.79 -5.23 0.21
C ILE A 5 4.84 -4.12 0.13
N GLY A 6 6.09 -4.51 -0.13
CA GLY A 6 7.18 -3.58 -0.42
C GLY A 6 7.06 -2.98 -1.82
N ILE A 7 7.15 -1.66 -1.94
CA ILE A 7 7.10 -0.95 -3.24
C ILE A 7 8.47 -0.60 -3.82
N GLY A 8 9.55 -0.96 -3.13
CA GLY A 8 10.93 -0.68 -3.54
C GLY A 8 11.38 0.77 -3.33
N LEU A 9 12.59 1.08 -3.81
CA LEU A 9 13.37 2.26 -3.38
C LEU A 9 13.22 3.50 -4.27
N GLY A 10 13.15 3.30 -5.59
CA GLY A 10 13.39 4.32 -6.60
C GLY A 10 12.12 4.85 -7.25
N ASN A 11 11.36 3.99 -7.92
CA ASN A 11 10.17 4.37 -8.69
C ASN A 11 9.01 3.37 -8.51
N GLU A 12 7.85 3.69 -9.09
CA GLU A 12 6.61 2.91 -8.95
C GLU A 12 6.73 1.47 -9.48
N LYS A 13 7.71 1.17 -10.35
CA LYS A 13 7.95 -0.15 -10.95
C LYS A 13 8.92 -1.02 -10.16
N ASP A 14 9.50 -0.52 -9.08
CA ASP A 14 10.38 -1.32 -8.22
C ASP A 14 9.59 -2.33 -7.36
N ILE A 15 8.27 -2.18 -7.30
CA ILE A 15 7.36 -3.20 -6.79
C ILE A 15 7.51 -4.50 -7.61
N SER A 16 7.58 -5.64 -6.92
CA SER A 16 7.62 -6.94 -7.60
C SER A 16 6.33 -7.21 -8.37
N ILE A 17 6.40 -8.06 -9.41
CA ILE A 17 5.22 -8.50 -10.19
C ILE A 17 4.16 -9.11 -9.25
N ASN A 18 4.56 -9.98 -8.32
CA ASN A 18 3.63 -10.59 -7.36
C ASN A 18 3.00 -9.56 -6.41
N GLY A 19 3.77 -8.53 -6.01
CA GLY A 19 3.26 -7.42 -5.23
C GLY A 19 2.19 -6.64 -6.00
N LEU A 20 2.49 -6.26 -7.25
CA LEU A 20 1.56 -5.54 -8.12
C LEU A 20 0.23 -6.28 -8.33
N GLU A 21 0.30 -7.59 -8.61
CA GLU A 21 -0.90 -8.42 -8.77
C GLU A 21 -1.69 -8.55 -7.46
N SER A 22 -0.99 -8.63 -6.32
CA SER A 22 -1.64 -8.63 -5.00
C SER A 22 -2.40 -7.31 -4.76
N VAL A 23 -1.79 -6.15 -5.04
CA VAL A 23 -2.45 -4.84 -4.93
C VAL A 23 -3.69 -4.75 -5.82
N ARG A 24 -3.61 -5.23 -7.07
CA ARG A 24 -4.74 -5.24 -8.02
C ARG A 24 -5.93 -6.07 -7.52
N SER A 25 -5.67 -7.12 -6.74
CA SER A 25 -6.71 -7.96 -6.13
C SER A 25 -7.33 -7.38 -4.85
N CYS A 26 -6.74 -6.32 -4.27
CA CYS A 26 -7.21 -5.72 -3.02
C CYS A 26 -8.36 -4.72 -3.23
N ASP A 27 -9.27 -4.67 -2.26
CA ASP A 27 -10.40 -3.73 -2.21
C ASP A 27 -9.97 -2.38 -1.60
N VAL A 28 -9.04 -2.43 -0.64
CA VAL A 28 -8.52 -1.26 0.06
C VAL A 28 -6.99 -1.28 0.01
N VAL A 29 -6.38 -0.15 -0.33
CA VAL A 29 -4.92 -0.01 -0.45
C VAL A 29 -4.48 1.18 0.37
N TYR A 30 -3.70 0.92 1.41
CA TYR A 30 -3.06 1.93 2.25
C TYR A 30 -1.59 2.06 1.86
N LEU A 31 -1.05 3.27 1.92
CA LEU A 31 0.38 3.55 1.80
C LEU A 31 0.85 4.26 3.05
N GLU A 32 1.78 3.66 3.78
CA GLU A 32 2.46 4.38 4.86
C GLU A 32 3.39 5.45 4.28
N ASN A 33 3.47 6.60 4.95
CA ASN A 33 4.33 7.71 4.53
C ASN A 33 5.14 8.30 5.69
N TYR A 34 5.47 7.49 6.70
CA TYR A 34 6.18 7.96 7.90
C TYR A 34 7.51 7.26 8.14
N THR A 35 7.73 6.08 7.57
CA THR A 35 9.00 5.37 7.73
C THR A 35 10.07 5.88 6.76
N SER A 36 9.65 6.33 5.57
CA SER A 36 10.54 6.82 4.53
C SER A 36 9.82 7.75 3.55
N LYS A 37 10.56 8.67 2.93
CA LYS A 37 9.99 9.60 1.94
C LYS A 37 9.79 8.89 0.60
N LEU A 38 8.59 9.03 0.03
CA LEU A 38 8.32 8.61 -1.35
C LEU A 38 9.12 9.45 -2.34
N MET A 39 9.76 8.82 -3.33
CA MET A 39 10.61 9.49 -4.32
C MET A 39 9.88 9.79 -5.64
N PHE A 40 8.63 9.37 -5.75
CA PHE A 40 7.76 9.53 -6.90
C PHE A 40 6.37 9.95 -6.44
N LYS A 41 5.50 10.26 -7.41
CA LYS A 41 4.13 10.71 -7.13
C LYS A 41 3.22 9.52 -6.88
N ILE A 42 2.35 9.61 -5.87
CA ILE A 42 1.40 8.54 -5.53
C ILE A 42 0.53 8.18 -6.74
N GLU A 43 0.18 9.18 -7.54
CA GLU A 43 -0.62 9.05 -8.76
C GLU A 43 0.02 8.11 -9.79
N ASP A 44 1.34 7.99 -9.82
CA ASP A 44 2.01 7.08 -10.75
C ASP A 44 1.85 5.61 -10.30
N LEU A 45 1.84 5.37 -8.98
CA LEU A 45 1.52 4.06 -8.41
C LEU A 45 0.03 3.72 -8.51
N GLU A 46 -0.86 4.69 -8.35
CA GLU A 46 -2.29 4.52 -8.59
C GLU A 46 -2.57 4.14 -10.06
N LYS A 47 -1.91 4.80 -11.03
CA LYS A 47 -2.02 4.43 -12.45
C LYS A 47 -1.50 3.03 -12.73
N LEU A 48 -0.36 2.65 -12.14
CA LEU A 48 0.24 1.32 -12.35
C LEU A 48 -0.64 0.20 -11.79
N THR A 49 -1.16 0.42 -10.58
CA THR A 49 -1.97 -0.58 -9.85
C THR A 49 -3.43 -0.57 -10.27
N GLY A 50 -3.94 0.53 -10.83
CA GLY A 50 -5.37 0.73 -11.08
C GLY A 50 -6.19 0.86 -9.80
N LYS A 51 -5.55 1.18 -8.67
CA LYS A 51 -6.18 1.30 -7.35
C LYS A 51 -5.97 2.69 -6.79
N LYS A 52 -6.99 3.19 -6.09
CA LYS A 52 -6.87 4.40 -5.28
C LYS A 52 -6.07 4.06 -4.02
N ILE A 53 -5.11 4.92 -3.68
CA ILE A 53 -4.23 4.75 -2.53
C ILE A 53 -4.65 5.71 -1.42
N ILE A 54 -4.84 5.17 -0.23
CA ILE A 54 -5.16 5.92 0.98
C ILE A 54 -3.84 6.13 1.74
N LEU A 55 -3.46 7.39 1.96
CA LEU A 55 -2.31 7.69 2.80
C LEU A 55 -2.64 7.36 4.25
N ALA A 56 -1.77 6.54 4.86
CA ALA A 56 -1.84 6.16 6.25
C ALA A 56 -0.69 6.84 7.01
N ASP A 57 -1.04 7.61 8.04
CA ASP A 57 -0.06 8.21 8.94
C ASP A 57 0.42 7.21 9.99
N ARG A 58 1.34 7.66 10.84
CA ARG A 58 1.91 6.80 11.89
C ARG A 58 0.83 6.27 12.84
N GLU A 59 -0.13 7.09 13.23
CA GLU A 59 -1.16 6.71 14.20
C GLU A 59 -2.05 5.60 13.64
N LEU A 60 -2.51 5.75 12.39
CA LEU A 60 -3.34 4.75 11.72
C LEU A 60 -2.60 3.40 11.60
N VAL A 61 -1.32 3.44 11.19
CA VAL A 61 -0.53 2.22 10.99
C VAL A 61 -0.16 1.55 12.31
N GLU A 62 0.28 2.31 13.32
CA GLU A 62 0.70 1.75 14.62
C GLU A 62 -0.47 1.29 15.49
N SER A 63 -1.64 1.95 15.42
CA SER A 63 -2.87 1.45 16.02
C SER A 63 -3.34 0.17 15.32
N GLY A 64 -3.33 0.17 13.98
CA GLY A 64 -3.73 -0.97 13.16
C GLY A 64 -5.22 -1.32 13.20
N GLU A 65 -6.03 -0.69 14.06
CA GLU A 65 -7.45 -1.03 14.27
C GLU A 65 -8.25 -0.94 12.96
N GLU A 66 -8.11 0.14 12.20
CA GLU A 66 -8.83 0.33 10.95
C GLU A 66 -8.41 -0.68 9.88
N ILE A 67 -7.10 -0.89 9.73
CA ILE A 67 -6.53 -1.81 8.74
C ILE A 67 -7.03 -3.23 9.02
N LEU A 68 -6.96 -3.67 10.27
CA LEU A 68 -7.40 -5.00 10.70
C LEU A 68 -8.91 -5.16 10.58
N LYS A 69 -9.69 -4.13 10.92
CA LYS A 69 -11.16 -4.14 10.76
C LYS A 69 -11.55 -4.33 9.29
N ASN A 70 -10.90 -3.60 8.37
CA ASN A 70 -11.15 -3.77 6.94
C ASN A 70 -10.69 -5.15 6.44
N ALA A 71 -9.54 -5.64 6.93
CA ALA A 71 -8.98 -6.93 6.51
C ALA A 71 -9.81 -8.14 6.95
N ASN A 72 -10.73 -7.96 7.91
CA ASN A 72 -11.66 -8.99 8.34
C ASN A 72 -12.70 -9.35 7.27
N GLU A 73 -13.08 -8.39 6.43
CA GLU A 73 -14.13 -8.56 5.40
C GLU A 73 -13.61 -8.42 3.97
N LYS A 74 -12.46 -7.77 3.78
CA LYS A 74 -11.92 -7.38 2.48
C LYS A 74 -10.48 -7.82 2.29
N ASN A 75 -10.02 -7.78 1.05
CA ASN A 75 -8.60 -7.84 0.74
C ASN A 75 -7.98 -6.45 0.92
N VAL A 76 -7.06 -6.33 1.86
CA VAL A 76 -6.41 -5.06 2.22
C VAL A 76 -4.92 -5.15 1.95
N ALA A 77 -4.36 -4.16 1.25
CA ALA A 77 -2.93 -3.99 1.10
C ALA A 77 -2.44 -2.84 1.98
N LEU A 78 -1.37 -3.09 2.73
CA LEU A 78 -0.53 -2.07 3.35
C LEU A 78 0.79 -2.01 2.57
N LEU A 79 0.96 -0.93 1.82
CA LEU A 79 2.16 -0.65 1.05
C LEU A 79 3.21 -0.01 1.95
N VAL A 80 4.42 -0.55 1.93
CA VAL A 80 5.58 -0.06 2.68
C VAL A 80 6.71 0.25 1.73
N LYS A 81 7.43 1.35 1.96
CA LYS A 81 8.62 1.63 1.16
C LYS A 81 9.74 0.65 1.56
N GLY A 82 10.32 -0.01 0.55
CA GLY A 82 11.43 -0.95 0.70
C GLY A 82 12.70 -0.41 0.08
#